data_AF-A0A0F9ALG8-F1
#
_entry.id   AF-A0A0F9ALG8-F1
#
_cell.length_a   1.000
_cell.length_b   1.000
_cell.length_c   1.000
_cell.angle_alpha   90.00
_cell.angle_beta   90.00
_cell.angle_gamma   90.00
#
_symmetry.space_group_name_H-M   'P 1'
#
loop_
_entity.id
_entity.type
_entity.pdbx_description
1 polymer ?
#
loop_
_entity_poly.entity_id
_entity_poly.type
_entity_poly.pdbx_seq_one_letter_code
_entity_poly.pdbx_strand_id
1 'polypeptide(L)'
;MAGAGAVWSAFFHEHTPWIVAAQGEDDASVTLRTKIKQPFSMLPAWMRKRGPQVVRENTEEIAFDNGSNILVIPSTSAAGRGQAVFGVVLDESAFAENAEDVFAALDPMCYGPMWVFSSANGMGNWFHETWVESQHPDSEWEGSFYPWSKRPGRDQDWYDRTKRKYRTRPHLFYQEYPSTPEEAFTKSGRVAFPMDMLRDEQHWCPPDRRFDLLQIKGKWQDIDKHGFDPLLKAAELNGEQWADMELHVWQEPYLERDEHGILVRDPNFVVGVDVAEGLEHGDYSTISVMDANTGEQVATVRAHIPVEDLAEYVEFIGYWYWVGLVAVERNNHGILPLSQLRERAYPRLYRMDSLAQQKRGDRTVRYGWWTSNATKPYMVNRFVNELPGLILHDQRLLAEAGVFLSNGKGGYGATPPNHD
;
A
#
# COMPACT_ATOMS: atom_id res chain seq x y z
N MET A 1 16.81 -11.49 21.35
CA MET A 1 17.41 -10.33 22.05
C MET A 1 16.43 -9.78 23.08
N ALA A 2 15.18 -9.52 22.68
CA ALA A 2 14.08 -8.99 23.50
C ALA A 2 13.98 -9.56 24.93
N GLY A 3 13.78 -10.88 25.08
CA GLY A 3 13.58 -11.49 26.40
C GLY A 3 14.80 -11.46 27.33
N ALA A 4 16.02 -11.40 26.78
CA ALA A 4 17.23 -11.36 27.60
C ALA A 4 17.43 -10.01 28.31
N GLY A 5 17.00 -8.90 27.68
CA GLY A 5 17.04 -7.57 28.30
C GLY A 5 16.06 -7.45 29.46
N ALA A 6 14.84 -7.97 29.30
CA ALA A 6 13.83 -8.02 30.36
C ALA A 6 14.31 -8.89 31.54
N VAL A 7 14.88 -10.07 31.26
CA VAL A 7 15.50 -10.93 32.29
C VAL A 7 16.63 -10.21 33.02
N TRP A 8 17.53 -9.54 32.29
CA TRP A 8 18.62 -8.78 32.90
C TRP A 8 18.08 -7.69 33.83
N SER A 9 17.11 -6.90 33.36
CA SER A 9 16.51 -5.84 34.17
C SER A 9 15.84 -6.40 35.42
N ALA A 10 14.99 -7.41 35.28
CA ALA A 10 14.28 -8.04 36.40
C ALA A 10 15.23 -8.71 37.41
N PHE A 11 16.40 -9.19 36.95
CA PHE A 11 17.38 -9.88 37.79
C PHE A 11 18.29 -8.92 38.56
N PHE A 12 18.70 -7.79 37.96
CA PHE A 12 19.66 -6.86 38.56
C PHE A 12 19.03 -5.62 39.21
N HIS A 13 17.73 -5.39 38.99
CA HIS A 13 16.98 -4.28 39.59
C HIS A 13 15.74 -4.78 40.32
N GLU A 14 15.53 -4.28 41.53
CA GLU A 14 14.36 -4.59 42.36
C GLU A 14 13.11 -3.87 41.83
N HIS A 15 11.94 -4.49 41.99
CA HIS A 15 10.65 -3.90 41.61
C HIS A 15 10.58 -3.40 40.15
N THR A 16 11.12 -4.19 39.21
CA THR A 16 11.04 -3.93 37.76
C THR A 16 10.12 -4.96 37.08
N PRO A 17 8.78 -4.80 37.17
CA PRO A 17 7.82 -5.65 36.47
C PRO A 17 7.88 -5.42 34.95
N TRP A 18 7.89 -6.49 34.16
CA TRP A 18 7.89 -6.44 32.69
C TRP A 18 6.70 -7.18 32.09
N ILE A 19 6.18 -6.65 30.98
CA ILE A 19 5.22 -7.35 30.11
C ILE A 19 5.88 -7.67 28.77
N VAL A 20 5.66 -8.88 28.27
CA VAL A 20 6.05 -9.32 26.93
C VAL A 20 4.78 -9.70 26.16
N ALA A 21 4.44 -8.97 25.11
CA ALA A 21 3.33 -9.29 24.22
C ALA A 21 3.84 -10.09 23.00
N ALA A 22 3.23 -11.26 22.75
CA ALA A 22 3.60 -12.14 21.64
C ALA A 22 2.37 -12.57 20.81
N GLN A 23 2.57 -12.71 19.50
CA GLN A 23 1.50 -12.78 18.49
C GLN A 23 0.62 -14.05 18.52
N GLY A 24 1.02 -15.14 19.19
CA GLY A 24 0.32 -16.44 19.13
C GLY A 24 -0.47 -16.81 20.39
N GLU A 25 -1.77 -17.12 20.25
CA GLU A 25 -2.64 -17.63 21.34
C GLU A 25 -2.14 -18.96 21.94
N ASP A 26 -1.43 -19.80 21.18
CA ASP A 26 -0.88 -21.08 21.65
C ASP A 26 0.48 -20.95 22.37
N ASP A 27 1.07 -19.75 22.48
CA ASP A 27 2.52 -19.60 22.73
C ASP A 27 2.95 -18.50 23.74
N ALA A 28 2.11 -18.13 24.71
CA ALA A 28 2.63 -17.43 25.89
C ALA A 28 3.65 -18.32 26.63
N SER A 29 3.37 -19.63 26.66
CA SER A 29 4.17 -20.63 27.36
C SER A 29 5.50 -20.95 26.70
N VAL A 30 5.57 -21.08 25.37
CA VAL A 30 6.84 -21.35 24.69
C VAL A 30 7.62 -20.06 24.47
N THR A 31 6.97 -18.90 24.32
CA THR A 31 7.64 -17.58 24.44
C THR A 31 8.31 -17.43 25.79
N LEU A 32 7.58 -17.65 26.90
CA LEU A 32 8.15 -17.60 28.25
C LEU A 32 9.30 -18.61 28.40
N ARG A 33 9.14 -19.86 27.93
CA ARG A 33 10.19 -20.88 28.03
C ARG A 33 11.44 -20.53 27.23
N THR A 34 11.28 -20.13 25.97
CA THR A 34 12.40 -19.96 25.02
C THR A 34 13.07 -18.60 25.13
N LYS A 35 12.30 -17.51 25.33
CA LYS A 35 12.84 -16.14 25.36
C LYS A 35 13.19 -15.66 26.77
N ILE A 36 12.61 -16.25 27.83
CA ILE A 36 12.85 -15.84 29.23
C ILE A 36 13.56 -16.93 30.04
N LYS A 37 12.95 -18.12 30.20
CA LYS A 37 13.49 -19.19 31.07
C LYS A 37 14.81 -19.77 30.55
N GLN A 38 14.94 -19.97 29.23
CA GLN A 38 16.17 -20.51 28.66
C GLN A 38 17.37 -19.56 28.87
N PRO A 39 17.32 -18.25 28.54
CA PRO A 39 18.39 -17.32 28.89
C PRO A 39 18.74 -17.30 30.38
N PHE A 40 17.72 -17.31 31.26
CA PHE A 40 17.93 -17.39 32.70
C PHE A 40 18.67 -18.68 33.11
N SER A 41 18.32 -19.82 32.50
CA SER A 41 18.97 -21.10 32.75
C SER A 41 20.44 -21.16 32.27
N MET A 42 20.79 -20.32 31.28
CA MET A 42 22.16 -20.20 30.75
C MET A 42 23.07 -19.32 31.62
N LEU A 43 22.52 -18.62 32.63
CA LEU A 43 23.33 -17.85 33.56
C LEU A 43 24.27 -18.78 34.37
N PRO A 44 25.50 -18.33 34.68
CA PRO A 44 26.43 -19.09 35.50
C PRO A 44 25.81 -19.52 36.83
N ALA A 45 26.15 -20.72 37.30
CA ALA A 45 25.58 -21.27 38.53
C ALA A 45 25.78 -20.35 39.77
N TRP A 46 26.92 -19.65 39.84
CA TRP A 46 27.17 -18.70 40.92
C TRP A 46 26.23 -17.49 40.89
N MET A 47 25.83 -17.05 39.70
CA MET A 47 24.93 -15.91 39.51
C MET A 47 23.51 -16.29 39.93
N ARG A 48 23.00 -17.44 39.46
CA ARG A 48 21.67 -17.95 39.87
C ARG A 48 21.55 -18.19 41.37
N LYS A 49 22.65 -18.60 42.04
CA LYS A 49 22.68 -18.83 43.49
C LYS A 49 22.73 -17.55 44.33
N ARG A 50 23.29 -16.47 43.79
CA ARG A 50 23.50 -15.20 44.51
C ARG A 50 22.49 -14.12 44.16
N GLY A 51 21.88 -14.21 42.97
CA GLY A 51 20.84 -13.29 42.56
C GLY A 51 19.46 -13.71 43.06
N PRO A 52 18.41 -13.02 42.59
CA PRO A 52 17.06 -13.24 43.05
C PRO A 52 16.57 -14.66 42.78
N GLN A 53 15.83 -15.21 43.73
CA GLN A 53 15.23 -16.54 43.65
C GLN A 53 13.84 -16.47 43.04
N VAL A 54 13.48 -17.49 42.25
CA VAL A 54 12.15 -17.59 41.65
C VAL A 54 11.14 -17.97 42.74
N VAL A 55 10.16 -17.09 42.98
CA VAL A 55 9.11 -17.28 44.01
C VAL A 55 7.80 -17.78 43.42
N ARG A 56 7.53 -17.44 42.16
CA ARG A 56 6.34 -17.89 41.42
C ARG A 56 6.73 -18.19 39.99
N GLU A 57 6.30 -19.35 39.49
CA GLU A 57 6.48 -19.74 38.10
C GLU A 57 5.21 -20.44 37.63
N ASN A 58 4.59 -19.91 36.58
CA ASN A 58 3.48 -20.55 35.91
C ASN A 58 3.71 -20.53 34.39
N THR A 59 2.64 -20.75 33.63
CA THR A 59 2.66 -20.83 32.17
C THR A 59 2.93 -19.48 31.50
N GLU A 60 2.55 -18.38 32.13
CA GLU A 60 2.56 -17.03 31.56
C GLU A 60 3.48 -16.07 32.33
N GLU A 61 3.92 -16.45 33.53
CA GLU A 61 4.64 -15.57 34.42
C GLU A 61 5.80 -16.25 35.13
N ILE A 62 6.87 -15.49 35.33
CA ILE A 62 7.95 -15.77 36.29
C ILE A 62 8.12 -14.56 37.22
N ALA A 63 8.14 -14.80 38.53
CA ALA A 63 8.34 -13.77 39.54
C ALA A 63 9.51 -14.11 40.46
N PHE A 64 10.20 -13.07 40.91
CA PHE A 64 11.42 -13.12 41.70
C PHE A 64 11.20 -12.55 43.11
N ASP A 65 12.01 -12.99 44.09
CA ASP A 65 11.95 -12.54 45.49
C ASP A 65 12.33 -11.06 45.68
N ASN A 66 12.98 -10.44 44.70
CA ASN A 66 13.27 -9.01 44.66
C ASN A 66 12.07 -8.14 44.21
N GLY A 67 10.88 -8.73 44.09
CA GLY A 67 9.66 -8.03 43.71
C GLY A 67 9.49 -7.75 42.22
N SER A 68 10.42 -8.19 41.38
CA SER A 68 10.31 -8.12 39.91
C SER A 68 9.56 -9.35 39.37
N ASN A 69 8.81 -9.17 38.30
CA ASN A 69 8.16 -10.26 37.57
C ASN A 69 8.17 -10.00 36.06
N ILE A 70 8.01 -11.06 35.28
CA ILE A 70 7.87 -10.98 33.83
C ILE A 70 6.60 -11.74 33.49
N LEU A 71 5.62 -11.01 32.94
CA LEU A 71 4.35 -11.53 32.47
C LEU A 71 4.35 -11.58 30.94
N VAL A 72 3.95 -12.72 30.37
CA VAL A 72 3.80 -12.91 28.94
C VAL A 72 2.32 -12.95 28.62
N ILE A 73 1.88 -12.05 27.75
CA ILE A 73 0.48 -11.95 27.32
C ILE A 73 0.38 -12.22 25.82
N PRO A 74 -0.68 -12.89 25.36
CA PRO A 74 -0.95 -12.98 23.93
C PRO A 74 -1.42 -11.61 23.41
N SER A 75 -0.91 -11.22 22.24
CA SER A 75 -1.23 -9.94 21.60
C SER A 75 -2.73 -9.78 21.33
N THR A 76 -3.52 -10.85 21.24
CA THR A 76 -4.99 -10.79 21.03
C THR A 76 -5.78 -10.36 22.27
N SER A 77 -5.17 -10.45 23.46
CA SER A 77 -5.87 -10.18 24.71
C SER A 77 -5.60 -8.77 25.22
N ALA A 78 -6.65 -8.00 25.49
CA ALA A 78 -6.59 -6.73 26.24
C ALA A 78 -6.18 -6.92 27.72
N ALA A 79 -5.60 -8.09 28.07
CA ALA A 79 -5.28 -8.56 29.40
C ALA A 79 -3.96 -7.94 29.91
N GLY A 80 -3.86 -6.61 29.83
CA GLY A 80 -2.76 -5.84 30.43
C GLY A 80 -3.23 -4.83 31.48
N ARG A 81 -4.51 -4.41 31.43
CA ARG A 81 -5.05 -3.18 32.07
C ARG A 81 -5.10 -3.13 33.62
N GLY A 82 -4.37 -3.98 34.33
CA GLY A 82 -4.47 -4.13 35.79
C GLY A 82 -3.33 -3.54 36.62
N GLN A 83 -2.10 -3.43 36.09
CA GLN A 83 -0.91 -3.05 36.88
C GLN A 83 0.09 -2.21 36.07
N ALA A 84 0.62 -1.14 36.68
CA ALA A 84 1.71 -0.37 36.10
C ALA A 84 2.98 -1.24 35.99
N VAL A 85 3.68 -1.15 34.87
CA VAL A 85 4.88 -1.96 34.59
C VAL A 85 6.08 -1.11 34.24
N PHE A 86 7.27 -1.57 34.63
CA PHE A 86 8.52 -0.87 34.36
C PHE A 86 8.87 -0.90 32.87
N GLY A 87 8.63 -2.01 32.18
CA GLY A 87 8.96 -2.11 30.77
C GLY A 87 8.02 -3.02 29.99
N VAL A 88 7.91 -2.74 28.70
CA VAL A 88 7.08 -3.51 27.76
C VAL A 88 7.93 -3.98 26.60
N VAL A 89 7.75 -5.24 26.20
CA VAL A 89 8.34 -5.82 25.01
C VAL A 89 7.22 -6.23 24.07
N LEU A 90 7.17 -5.63 22.90
CA LEU A 90 6.33 -6.06 21.78
C LEU A 90 7.18 -6.88 20.82
N ASP A 91 6.87 -8.16 20.67
CA ASP A 91 7.62 -9.07 19.80
C ASP A 91 6.76 -9.49 18.60
N GLU A 92 7.37 -9.56 17.41
CA GLU A 92 6.70 -9.84 16.13
C GLU A 92 5.54 -8.87 15.81
N SER A 93 5.71 -7.60 16.20
CA SER A 93 4.65 -6.59 16.10
C SER A 93 4.18 -6.27 14.68
N ALA A 94 5.01 -6.48 13.64
CA ALA A 94 4.58 -6.28 12.25
C ALA A 94 3.56 -7.34 11.77
N PHE A 95 3.44 -8.46 12.48
CA PHE A 95 2.50 -9.54 12.18
C PHE A 95 1.26 -9.46 13.07
N ALA A 96 1.34 -8.79 14.23
CA ALA A 96 0.21 -8.63 15.13
C ALA A 96 -0.95 -7.88 14.46
N GLU A 97 -2.11 -8.54 14.40
CA GLU A 97 -3.28 -7.96 13.73
C GLU A 97 -3.82 -6.73 14.48
N ASN A 98 -3.60 -6.65 15.77
CA ASN A 98 -4.09 -5.61 16.65
C ASN A 98 -2.92 -4.89 17.36
N ALA A 99 -1.78 -4.74 16.69
CA ALA A 99 -0.58 -4.11 17.24
C ALA A 99 -0.85 -2.73 17.85
N GLU A 100 -1.64 -1.91 17.16
CA GLU A 100 -2.04 -0.57 17.61
C GLU A 100 -2.91 -0.63 18.89
N ASP A 101 -3.89 -1.54 18.95
CA ASP A 101 -4.73 -1.74 20.14
C ASP A 101 -3.90 -2.22 21.35
N VAL A 102 -2.92 -3.10 21.11
CA VAL A 102 -2.00 -3.60 22.14
C VAL A 102 -1.12 -2.47 22.64
N PHE A 103 -0.55 -1.67 21.75
CA PHE A 103 0.23 -0.49 22.10
C PHE A 103 -0.61 0.49 22.92
N ALA A 104 -1.79 0.87 22.44
CA ALA A 104 -2.71 1.79 23.12
C ALA A 104 -3.16 1.28 24.50
N ALA A 105 -3.14 -0.03 24.73
CA ALA A 105 -3.43 -0.62 26.03
C ALA A 105 -2.24 -0.64 26.99
N LEU A 106 -1.02 -0.86 26.49
CA LEU A 106 0.18 -1.06 27.30
C LEU A 106 0.99 0.21 27.55
N ASP A 107 1.01 1.13 26.59
CA ASP A 107 1.77 2.38 26.67
C ASP A 107 1.42 3.22 27.91
N PRO A 108 0.12 3.47 28.24
CA PRO A 108 -0.23 4.25 29.44
C PRO A 108 0.18 3.61 30.77
N MET A 109 0.52 2.32 30.75
CA MET A 109 0.89 1.53 31.93
C MET A 109 2.41 1.41 32.09
N CYS A 110 3.16 1.64 31.01
CA CYS A 110 4.60 1.53 30.97
C CYS A 110 5.22 2.84 31.47
N TYR A 111 5.97 2.79 32.57
CA TYR A 111 6.66 3.97 33.11
C TYR A 111 8.18 3.96 32.86
N GLY A 112 8.67 2.96 32.13
CA GLY A 112 10.06 2.87 31.67
C GLY A 112 10.10 2.48 30.19
N PRO A 113 11.11 1.69 29.74
CA PRO A 113 11.34 1.49 28.31
C PRO A 113 10.29 0.56 27.67
N MET A 114 9.85 0.96 26.48
CA MET A 114 9.14 0.07 25.56
C MET A 114 10.08 -0.36 24.42
N TRP A 115 10.18 -1.66 24.18
CA TRP A 115 10.97 -2.23 23.10
C TRP A 115 10.09 -2.97 22.11
N VAL A 116 10.27 -2.66 20.83
CA VAL A 116 9.50 -3.24 19.74
C VAL A 116 10.45 -4.00 18.81
N PHE A 117 10.21 -5.29 18.64
CA PHE A 117 11.01 -6.15 17.77
C PHE A 117 10.12 -6.82 16.74
N SER A 118 10.51 -6.80 15.47
CA SER A 118 9.84 -7.57 14.43
C SER A 118 10.75 -7.76 13.22
N SER A 119 10.52 -8.82 12.45
CA SER A 119 10.86 -8.80 11.02
C SER A 119 9.85 -7.94 10.26
N ALA A 120 10.27 -7.40 9.11
CA ALA A 120 9.38 -6.57 8.30
C ALA A 120 8.25 -7.42 7.68
N ASN A 121 7.05 -6.85 7.59
CA ASN A 121 5.89 -7.51 7.00
C ASN A 121 5.17 -6.55 6.03
N GLY A 122 5.89 -6.11 5.00
CA GLY A 122 5.45 -5.04 4.12
C GLY A 122 5.44 -3.66 4.79
N MET A 123 4.82 -2.70 4.10
CA MET A 123 4.70 -1.30 4.50
C MET A 123 3.26 -0.97 4.94
N GLY A 124 3.09 0.10 5.74
CA GLY A 124 1.78 0.61 6.15
C GLY A 124 1.06 -0.24 7.20
N ASN A 125 1.81 -1.01 7.99
CA ASN A 125 1.35 -1.54 9.28
C ASN A 125 1.91 -0.68 10.41
N TRP A 126 1.36 -0.82 11.61
CA TRP A 126 1.78 -0.05 12.80
C TRP A 126 3.30 -0.10 13.03
N PHE A 127 3.93 -1.28 12.90
CA PHE A 127 5.38 -1.40 13.08
C PHE A 127 6.18 -0.61 12.04
N HIS A 128 5.76 -0.61 10.77
CA HIS A 128 6.38 0.20 9.73
C HIS A 128 6.21 1.69 10.00
N GLU A 129 5.03 2.13 10.44
CA GLU A 129 4.78 3.53 10.80
C GLU A 129 5.66 3.97 11.98
N THR A 130 5.74 3.18 13.06
CA THR A 130 6.65 3.43 14.17
C THR A 130 8.12 3.40 13.72
N TRP A 131 8.49 2.51 12.80
CA TRP A 131 9.84 2.51 12.23
C TRP A 131 10.15 3.81 11.49
N VAL A 132 9.27 4.27 10.61
CA VAL A 132 9.42 5.54 9.89
C VAL A 132 9.50 6.70 10.87
N GLU A 133 8.63 6.71 11.88
CA GLU A 133 8.63 7.72 12.94
C GLU A 133 9.98 7.77 13.67
N SER A 134 10.54 6.62 14.01
CA SER A 134 11.85 6.49 14.69
C SER A 134 13.05 7.00 13.89
N GLN A 135 12.87 7.28 12.59
CA GLN A 135 13.91 7.89 11.76
C GLN A 135 13.89 9.41 11.82
N HIS A 136 12.84 10.03 12.37
CA HIS A 136 12.79 11.48 12.57
C HIS A 136 13.66 11.90 13.76
N PRO A 137 14.40 13.02 13.64
CA PRO A 137 15.29 13.49 14.70
C PRO A 137 14.56 13.91 15.99
N ASP A 138 13.28 14.25 15.87
CA ASP A 138 12.44 14.73 16.98
C ASP A 138 11.56 13.61 17.57
N SER A 139 11.80 12.35 17.19
CA SER A 139 11.04 11.19 17.66
C SER A 139 11.46 10.75 19.07
N GLU A 140 10.51 10.23 19.85
CA GLU A 140 10.80 9.50 21.09
C GLU A 140 11.25 8.06 20.82
N TRP A 141 11.09 7.57 19.58
CA TRP A 141 11.53 6.24 19.16
C TRP A 141 12.95 6.26 18.59
N GLU A 142 13.77 5.27 19.00
CA GLU A 142 15.09 5.04 18.43
C GLU A 142 15.09 3.78 17.55
N GLY A 143 15.22 3.95 16.23
CA GLY A 143 15.21 2.86 15.26
C GLY A 143 16.57 2.19 15.09
N SER A 144 16.63 0.86 15.25
CA SER A 144 17.84 0.06 15.01
C SER A 144 17.58 -1.12 14.08
N PHE A 145 18.35 -1.23 13.00
CA PHE A 145 18.23 -2.31 12.02
C PHE A 145 19.40 -3.29 12.05
N TYR A 146 19.09 -4.59 12.01
CA TYR A 146 20.08 -5.66 12.02
C TYR A 146 19.99 -6.51 10.73
N PRO A 147 20.89 -6.31 9.75
CA PRO A 147 20.89 -7.11 8.54
C PRO A 147 21.38 -8.53 8.77
N TRP A 148 21.12 -9.41 7.79
CA TRP A 148 21.57 -10.80 7.82
C TRP A 148 23.08 -10.96 8.08
N SER A 149 23.89 -10.02 7.59
CA SER A 149 25.35 -10.03 7.66
C SER A 149 25.92 -9.77 9.06
N LYS A 150 25.11 -9.26 10.00
CA LYS A 150 25.54 -9.07 11.39
C LYS A 150 25.68 -10.37 12.17
N ARG A 151 25.06 -11.47 11.70
CA ARG A 151 25.17 -12.77 12.36
C ARG A 151 26.51 -13.44 11.99
N PRO A 152 27.36 -13.80 12.97
CA PRO A 152 28.61 -14.51 12.70
C PRO A 152 28.38 -15.79 11.87
N GLY A 153 29.24 -16.04 10.88
CA GLY A 153 29.18 -17.21 10.01
C GLY A 153 28.22 -17.10 8.82
N ARG A 154 27.61 -15.93 8.57
CA ARG A 154 26.91 -15.63 7.31
C ARG A 154 27.79 -14.75 6.42
N ASP A 155 28.29 -15.33 5.34
CA ASP A 155 29.05 -14.64 4.28
C ASP A 155 28.19 -14.48 3.02
N GLN A 156 28.75 -13.84 1.99
CA GLN A 156 28.06 -13.62 0.72
C GLN A 156 27.66 -14.94 0.04
N ASP A 157 28.51 -15.97 0.14
CA ASP A 157 28.22 -17.30 -0.40
C ASP A 157 27.02 -17.96 0.29
N TRP A 158 26.89 -17.79 1.60
CA TRP A 158 25.72 -18.21 2.36
C TRP A 158 24.47 -17.45 1.90
N TYR A 159 24.58 -16.14 1.70
CA TYR A 159 23.46 -15.30 1.25
C TYR A 159 22.97 -15.73 -0.14
N ASP A 160 23.86 -15.88 -1.10
CA ASP A 160 23.51 -16.25 -2.48
C ASP A 160 22.93 -17.67 -2.55
N ARG A 161 23.45 -18.61 -1.76
CA ARG A 161 22.88 -19.96 -1.64
C ARG A 161 21.50 -19.94 -0.99
N THR A 162 21.31 -19.11 0.04
CA THR A 162 20.02 -18.98 0.72
C THR A 162 19.00 -18.34 -0.21
N LYS A 163 19.35 -17.25 -0.90
CA LYS A 163 18.51 -16.59 -1.90
C LYS A 163 18.03 -17.55 -2.99
N ARG A 164 18.89 -18.48 -3.43
CA ARG A 164 18.51 -19.55 -4.38
C ARG A 164 17.40 -20.47 -3.85
N LYS A 165 17.35 -20.75 -2.56
CA LYS A 165 16.29 -21.58 -1.94
C LYS A 165 14.92 -20.91 -1.99
N TYR A 166 14.88 -19.59 -1.92
CA TYR A 166 13.66 -18.80 -1.90
C TYR A 166 13.30 -18.22 -3.29
N ARG A 167 13.85 -18.77 -4.39
CA ARG A 167 13.58 -18.27 -5.76
C ARG A 167 12.11 -18.15 -6.11
N THR A 168 11.28 -19.08 -5.65
CA THR A 168 9.84 -19.10 -5.89
C THR A 168 9.06 -18.19 -4.94
N ARG A 169 9.68 -17.70 -3.87
CA ARG A 169 9.06 -16.87 -2.83
C ARG A 169 10.06 -15.81 -2.34
N PRO A 170 10.45 -14.87 -3.21
CA PRO A 170 11.47 -13.88 -2.89
C PRO A 170 11.07 -12.99 -1.71
N HIS A 171 9.79 -12.74 -1.49
CA HIS A 171 9.32 -11.92 -0.37
C HIS A 171 9.69 -12.51 1.00
N LEU A 172 9.53 -13.83 1.19
CA LEU A 172 9.94 -14.52 2.42
C LEU A 172 11.46 -14.41 2.67
N PHE A 173 12.25 -14.32 1.61
CA PHE A 173 13.70 -14.15 1.75
C PHE A 173 14.06 -12.76 2.28
N TYR A 174 13.43 -11.71 1.74
CA TYR A 174 13.71 -10.35 2.16
C TYR A 174 13.06 -10.01 3.51
N GLN A 175 12.00 -10.72 3.89
CA GLN A 175 11.45 -10.69 5.25
C GLN A 175 12.45 -11.22 6.29
N GLU A 176 13.11 -12.36 6.01
CA GLU A 176 13.99 -13.03 6.97
C GLU A 176 15.46 -12.58 6.90
N TYR A 177 15.93 -12.23 5.70
CA TYR A 177 17.34 -11.93 5.42
C TYR A 177 17.56 -10.63 4.63
N PRO A 178 16.99 -9.48 5.05
CA PRO A 178 17.22 -8.21 4.39
C PRO A 178 18.63 -7.67 4.64
N SER A 179 19.16 -6.92 3.67
CA SER A 179 20.44 -6.21 3.79
C SER A 179 20.27 -4.77 4.25
N THR A 180 19.12 -4.16 3.96
CA THR A 180 18.75 -2.79 4.37
C THR A 180 17.30 -2.74 4.86
N PRO A 181 16.92 -1.72 5.66
CA PRO A 181 15.52 -1.54 6.08
C PRO A 181 14.57 -1.41 4.89
N GLU A 182 14.97 -0.65 3.86
CA GLU A 182 14.17 -0.44 2.65
C GLU A 182 13.92 -1.78 1.95
N GLU A 183 14.96 -2.60 1.80
CA GLU A 183 14.81 -3.94 1.25
C GLU A 183 13.87 -4.81 2.09
N ALA A 184 13.94 -4.70 3.42
CA ALA A 184 13.09 -5.42 4.35
C ALA A 184 11.62 -5.05 4.14
N PHE A 185 11.27 -3.76 4.19
CA PHE A 185 9.87 -3.33 4.11
C PHE A 185 9.30 -3.39 2.69
N THR A 186 10.07 -2.99 1.68
CA THR A 186 9.62 -2.97 0.29
C THR A 186 9.41 -4.38 -0.27
N LYS A 187 10.34 -5.31 -0.01
CA LYS A 187 10.32 -6.61 -0.68
C LYS A 187 9.65 -7.71 0.15
N SER A 188 9.38 -7.51 1.43
CA SER A 188 8.64 -8.48 2.26
C SER A 188 7.12 -8.39 2.11
N GLY A 189 6.59 -7.26 1.64
CA GLY A 189 5.16 -7.06 1.41
C GLY A 189 4.61 -7.95 0.29
N ARG A 190 3.33 -8.32 0.38
CA ARG A 190 2.62 -8.89 -0.77
C ARG A 190 2.42 -7.78 -1.80
N VAL A 191 3.10 -7.88 -2.93
CA VAL A 191 2.79 -7.06 -4.10
C VAL A 191 1.32 -7.30 -4.44
N ALA A 192 0.54 -6.23 -4.59
CA ALA A 192 -0.89 -6.36 -4.90
C ALA A 192 -1.10 -7.03 -6.27
N PHE A 193 -0.14 -6.84 -7.18
CA PHE A 193 -0.14 -7.37 -8.53
C PHE A 193 1.02 -8.37 -8.70
N PRO A 194 0.76 -9.67 -8.92
CA PRO A 194 1.82 -10.65 -9.14
C PRO A 194 2.66 -10.29 -10.37
N MET A 195 3.98 -10.13 -10.19
CA MET A 195 4.90 -9.69 -11.26
C MET A 195 5.01 -10.66 -12.45
N ASP A 196 4.65 -11.92 -12.24
CA ASP A 196 4.50 -12.94 -13.28
C ASP A 196 3.33 -12.65 -14.22
N MET A 197 2.22 -12.07 -13.71
CA MET A 197 1.10 -11.62 -14.56
C MET A 197 1.42 -10.36 -15.36
N LEU A 198 2.36 -9.53 -14.90
CA LEU A 198 2.76 -8.29 -15.57
C LEU A 198 3.87 -8.50 -16.63
N ARG A 199 4.61 -9.62 -16.58
CA ARG A 199 5.82 -9.83 -17.41
C ARG A 199 5.64 -10.75 -18.60
N ASP A 200 4.70 -11.70 -18.57
CA ASP A 200 4.64 -12.75 -19.59
C ASP A 200 3.79 -12.38 -20.82
N GLU A 201 2.98 -11.31 -20.79
CA GLU A 201 2.02 -11.02 -21.89
C GLU A 201 2.00 -9.57 -22.42
N GLN A 202 2.76 -8.63 -21.86
CA GLN A 202 2.71 -7.23 -22.31
C GLN A 202 4.01 -6.79 -22.99
N HIS A 203 4.00 -6.87 -24.33
CA HIS A 203 5.01 -6.26 -25.17
C HIS A 203 4.85 -4.74 -25.12
N TRP A 204 5.84 -4.04 -24.56
CA TRP A 204 5.90 -2.59 -24.65
C TRP A 204 5.70 -2.12 -26.10
N CYS A 205 4.73 -1.22 -26.29
CA CYS A 205 4.51 -0.52 -27.54
C CYS A 205 4.53 1.00 -27.26
N PRO A 206 5.35 1.80 -27.97
CA PRO A 206 5.22 3.26 -27.90
C PRO A 206 3.83 3.68 -28.41
N PRO A 207 3.29 4.82 -27.95
CA PRO A 207 2.01 5.31 -28.48
C PRO A 207 2.15 5.61 -29.98
N ASP A 208 1.13 5.25 -30.74
CA ASP A 208 1.03 5.52 -32.18
C ASP A 208 0.99 7.02 -32.46
N ARG A 209 0.31 7.78 -31.59
CA ARG A 209 0.18 9.25 -31.71
C ARG A 209 0.30 9.93 -30.35
N ARG A 210 0.78 11.17 -30.38
CA ARG A 210 0.86 12.07 -29.21
C ARG A 210 0.21 13.40 -29.54
N PHE A 211 -0.54 13.96 -28.61
CA PHE A 211 -1.20 15.25 -28.78
C PHE A 211 -0.91 16.19 -27.61
N ASP A 212 -0.72 17.47 -27.90
CA ASP A 212 -0.58 18.53 -26.91
C ASP A 212 -1.97 18.97 -26.42
N LEU A 213 -2.29 18.64 -25.17
CA LEU A 213 -3.59 18.96 -24.56
C LEU A 213 -3.85 20.46 -24.45
N LEU A 214 -2.82 21.29 -24.23
CA LEU A 214 -3.00 22.73 -24.09
C LEU A 214 -3.55 23.34 -25.40
N GLN A 215 -3.09 22.82 -26.55
CA GLN A 215 -3.60 23.23 -27.86
C GLN A 215 -5.03 22.75 -28.13
N ILE A 216 -5.43 21.63 -27.54
CA ILE A 216 -6.79 21.11 -27.64
C ILE A 216 -7.75 22.01 -26.84
N LYS A 217 -7.41 22.35 -25.59
CA LYS A 217 -8.25 23.18 -24.71
C LYS A 217 -8.62 24.52 -25.35
N GLY A 218 -7.62 25.23 -25.89
CA GLY A 218 -7.82 26.55 -26.49
C GLY A 218 -8.81 26.57 -27.66
N LYS A 219 -9.12 25.41 -28.24
CA LYS A 219 -10.05 25.26 -29.37
C LYS A 219 -11.34 24.52 -29.03
N TRP A 220 -11.40 23.82 -27.88
CA TRP A 220 -12.57 23.04 -27.45
C TRP A 220 -13.77 23.91 -27.07
N GLN A 221 -13.52 25.13 -26.57
CA GLN A 221 -14.57 26.01 -26.04
C GLN A 221 -15.53 26.57 -27.12
N ASP A 222 -15.17 26.49 -28.41
CA ASP A 222 -15.87 27.16 -29.52
C ASP A 222 -16.67 26.22 -30.45
N ILE A 223 -16.92 24.97 -30.05
CA ILE A 223 -17.28 23.90 -30.98
C ILE A 223 -18.59 23.15 -30.61
N ASP A 224 -19.38 22.81 -31.63
CA ASP A 224 -20.54 21.90 -31.54
C ASP A 224 -20.09 20.44 -31.42
N LYS A 225 -20.55 19.69 -30.40
CA LYS A 225 -19.87 18.51 -29.82
C LYS A 225 -20.06 17.18 -30.57
N HIS A 226 -20.22 17.19 -31.89
CA HIS A 226 -20.51 15.99 -32.69
C HIS A 226 -19.37 15.63 -33.66
N GLY A 227 -18.48 14.71 -33.25
CA GLY A 227 -17.49 14.03 -34.09
C GLY A 227 -16.30 14.90 -34.52
N PHE A 228 -15.19 14.86 -33.77
CA PHE A 228 -14.03 15.73 -33.98
C PHE A 228 -12.72 15.01 -34.31
N ASP A 229 -12.13 15.41 -35.44
CA ASP A 229 -10.79 15.05 -35.93
C ASP A 229 -9.92 16.31 -36.29
N PRO A 230 -10.46 17.49 -36.67
CA PRO A 230 -9.63 18.64 -37.03
C PRO A 230 -8.74 19.21 -35.91
N LEU A 231 -9.18 19.15 -34.65
CA LEU A 231 -8.42 19.68 -33.52
C LEU A 231 -7.20 18.82 -33.19
N LEU A 232 -7.37 17.50 -33.23
CA LEU A 232 -6.31 16.55 -32.93
C LEU A 232 -5.21 16.61 -33.97
N LYS A 233 -5.55 16.67 -35.27
CA LYS A 233 -4.56 16.89 -36.33
C LYS A 233 -3.75 18.18 -36.13
N ALA A 234 -4.37 19.22 -35.59
CA ALA A 234 -3.68 20.48 -35.34
C ALA A 234 -2.86 20.51 -34.05
N ALA A 235 -3.07 19.56 -33.13
CA ALA A 235 -2.37 19.44 -31.85
C ALA A 235 -1.39 18.24 -31.81
N GLU A 236 -1.25 17.52 -32.93
CA GLU A 236 -0.37 16.36 -33.04
C GLU A 236 1.09 16.76 -32.88
N LEU A 237 1.78 16.04 -32.00
CA LEU A 237 3.19 16.21 -31.71
C LEU A 237 4.02 15.26 -32.57
N ASN A 238 5.10 15.78 -33.15
CA ASN A 238 6.09 14.96 -33.84
C ASN A 238 7.02 14.28 -32.82
N GLY A 239 7.66 13.17 -33.20
CA GLY A 239 8.43 12.32 -32.27
C GLY A 239 9.60 12.97 -31.51
N GLU A 240 10.04 14.17 -31.88
CA GLU A 240 11.08 14.94 -31.17
C GLU A 240 10.53 16.05 -30.26
N GLN A 241 9.22 16.32 -30.34
CA GLN A 241 8.57 17.43 -29.66
C GLN A 241 8.05 16.97 -28.29
N TRP A 242 8.26 17.80 -27.27
CA TRP A 242 7.85 17.54 -25.89
C TRP A 242 6.86 18.63 -25.46
N ALA A 243 5.76 18.23 -24.83
CA ALA A 243 4.82 19.15 -24.20
C ALA A 243 4.63 18.82 -22.73
N ASP A 244 4.26 19.82 -21.93
CA ASP A 244 4.01 19.65 -20.49
C ASP A 244 2.78 18.75 -20.23
N MET A 245 1.83 18.73 -21.16
CA MET A 245 0.60 17.94 -21.10
C MET A 245 0.38 17.16 -22.39
N GLU A 246 0.80 15.90 -22.39
CA GLU A 246 0.65 15.01 -23.55
C GLU A 246 -0.47 13.99 -23.36
N LEU A 247 -1.32 13.84 -24.38
CA LEU A 247 -2.22 12.71 -24.55
C LEU A 247 -1.53 11.66 -25.42
N HIS A 248 -1.28 10.48 -24.85
CA HIS A 248 -0.68 9.33 -25.54
C HIS A 248 -1.80 8.41 -26.03
N VAL A 249 -1.75 8.03 -27.31
CA VAL A 249 -2.80 7.24 -27.96
C VAL A 249 -2.18 6.05 -28.66
N TRP A 250 -2.62 4.85 -28.28
CA TRP A 250 -2.24 3.58 -28.91
C TRP A 250 -3.30 3.10 -29.90
N GLN A 251 -4.56 3.45 -29.69
CA GLN A 251 -5.64 3.05 -30.58
C GLN A 251 -6.65 4.20 -30.70
N GLU A 252 -6.80 4.72 -31.91
CA GLU A 252 -7.82 5.73 -32.20
C GLU A 252 -9.25 5.15 -32.05
N PRO A 253 -10.24 5.98 -31.70
CA PRO A 253 -11.63 5.54 -31.61
C PRO A 253 -12.10 4.98 -32.95
N TYR A 254 -12.60 3.75 -32.91
CA TYR A 254 -12.98 3.00 -34.11
C TYR A 254 -14.42 2.50 -34.04
N LEU A 255 -14.95 2.10 -35.19
CA LEU A 255 -16.22 1.38 -35.32
C LEU A 255 -15.92 0.03 -35.97
N GLU A 256 -16.16 -1.05 -35.24
CA GLU A 256 -16.01 -2.40 -35.78
C GLU A 256 -17.20 -2.72 -36.69
N ARG A 257 -16.94 -2.91 -37.98
CA ARG A 257 -17.96 -3.25 -38.98
C ARG A 257 -17.64 -4.58 -39.64
N ASP A 258 -18.68 -5.34 -39.95
CA ASP A 258 -18.54 -6.59 -40.70
C ASP A 258 -18.24 -6.32 -42.19
N GLU A 259 -18.09 -7.40 -42.97
CA GLU A 259 -17.84 -7.34 -44.41
C GLU A 259 -18.95 -6.62 -45.21
N HIS A 260 -20.13 -6.44 -44.61
CA HIS A 260 -21.29 -5.74 -45.18
C HIS A 260 -21.41 -4.29 -44.69
N GLY A 261 -20.48 -3.81 -43.86
CA GLY A 261 -20.49 -2.47 -43.30
C GLY A 261 -21.45 -2.28 -42.12
N ILE A 262 -22.03 -3.36 -41.59
CA ILE A 262 -22.91 -3.33 -40.43
C ILE A 262 -22.07 -3.29 -39.16
N LEU A 263 -22.47 -2.45 -38.20
CA LEU A 263 -21.79 -2.35 -36.91
C LEU A 263 -21.87 -3.69 -36.17
N VAL A 264 -20.71 -4.29 -35.87
CA VAL A 264 -20.59 -5.57 -35.18
C VAL A 264 -20.98 -5.41 -33.71
N ARG A 265 -20.49 -4.34 -33.08
CA ARG A 265 -20.81 -3.97 -31.70
C ARG A 265 -20.73 -2.46 -31.52
N ASP A 266 -21.48 -1.96 -30.55
CA ASP A 266 -21.40 -0.54 -30.18
C ASP A 266 -20.02 -0.21 -29.58
N PRO A 267 -19.43 0.95 -29.93
CA PRO A 267 -18.21 1.41 -29.29
C PRO A 267 -18.45 1.60 -27.80
N ASN A 268 -17.59 1.02 -26.96
CA ASN A 268 -17.77 1.04 -25.52
C ASN A 268 -16.45 1.35 -24.82
N PHE A 269 -16.19 2.64 -24.62
CA PHE A 269 -15.00 3.12 -23.94
C PHE A 269 -15.32 3.58 -22.52
N VAL A 270 -14.35 3.41 -21.62
CA VAL A 270 -14.40 3.85 -20.23
C VAL A 270 -13.21 4.76 -19.96
N VAL A 271 -13.46 5.91 -19.33
CA VAL A 271 -12.44 6.90 -18.97
C VAL A 271 -12.34 6.92 -17.44
N GLY A 272 -11.27 6.38 -16.90
CA GLY A 272 -10.92 6.51 -15.47
C GLY A 272 -10.11 7.77 -15.24
N VAL A 273 -10.42 8.50 -14.17
CA VAL A 273 -9.73 9.74 -13.82
C VAL A 273 -9.35 9.71 -12.34
N ASP A 274 -8.05 9.80 -12.07
CA ASP A 274 -7.52 10.05 -10.73
C ASP A 274 -7.03 11.49 -10.63
N VAL A 275 -7.47 12.19 -9.58
CA VAL A 275 -7.37 13.65 -9.45
C VAL A 275 -6.40 14.02 -8.34
N ALA A 276 -5.25 14.57 -8.72
CA ALA A 276 -4.31 15.18 -7.81
C ALA A 276 -4.66 16.66 -7.52
N GLU A 277 -4.00 17.25 -6.52
CA GLU A 277 -4.19 18.65 -6.12
C GLU A 277 -3.77 19.67 -7.19
N GLY A 278 -2.90 19.28 -8.13
CA GLY A 278 -2.47 20.13 -9.25
C GLY A 278 -1.43 21.19 -8.90
N LEU A 279 -0.68 21.03 -7.80
CA LEU A 279 0.45 21.90 -7.44
C LEU A 279 1.67 21.63 -8.36
N GLU A 280 2.50 22.65 -8.62
CA GLU A 280 3.72 22.58 -9.45
C GLU A 280 4.77 21.55 -8.92
N HIS A 281 4.64 21.17 -7.65
CA HIS A 281 5.41 20.09 -6.99
C HIS A 281 4.50 19.03 -6.35
N GLY A 282 3.22 18.99 -6.72
CA GLY A 282 2.25 18.02 -6.21
C GLY A 282 2.20 16.74 -7.05
N ASP A 283 1.23 15.87 -6.78
CA ASP A 283 1.06 14.64 -7.53
C ASP A 283 0.51 14.89 -8.96
N TYR A 284 0.66 13.89 -9.82
CA TYR A 284 0.15 13.91 -11.19
C TYR A 284 -1.33 13.55 -11.21
N SER A 285 -2.14 14.27 -11.98
CA SER A 285 -3.47 13.80 -12.35
C SER A 285 -3.34 12.81 -13.50
N THR A 286 -4.09 11.71 -13.43
CA THR A 286 -4.08 10.66 -14.46
C THR A 286 -5.44 10.49 -15.11
N ILE A 287 -5.43 10.29 -16.43
CA ILE A 287 -6.60 9.91 -17.21
C ILE A 287 -6.21 8.64 -17.96
N SER A 288 -7.02 7.59 -17.83
CA SER A 288 -6.81 6.34 -18.56
C SER A 288 -8.07 5.97 -19.32
N VAL A 289 -7.93 5.63 -20.60
CA VAL A 289 -9.03 5.22 -21.47
C VAL A 289 -8.89 3.74 -21.80
N MET A 290 -9.93 2.98 -21.50
CA MET A 290 -10.01 1.54 -21.78
C MET A 290 -11.12 1.28 -22.79
N ASP A 291 -10.86 0.43 -23.78
CA ASP A 291 -11.91 -0.21 -24.57
C ASP A 291 -12.49 -1.38 -23.77
N ALA A 292 -13.72 -1.22 -23.30
CA ALA A 292 -14.40 -2.24 -22.50
C ALA A 292 -14.84 -3.47 -23.31
N ASN A 293 -14.78 -3.42 -24.65
CA ASN A 293 -15.06 -4.57 -25.50
C ASN A 293 -13.84 -5.51 -25.63
N THR A 294 -12.63 -4.96 -25.60
CA THR A 294 -11.37 -5.72 -25.81
C THR A 294 -10.52 -5.85 -24.56
N GLY A 295 -10.73 -4.99 -23.55
CA GLY A 295 -9.87 -4.92 -22.36
C GLY A 295 -8.58 -4.15 -22.59
N GLU A 296 -8.46 -3.41 -23.70
CA GLU A 296 -7.24 -2.70 -24.08
C GLU A 296 -7.22 -1.25 -23.57
N GLN A 297 -6.07 -0.83 -23.04
CA GLN A 297 -5.78 0.57 -22.72
C GLN A 297 -5.47 1.34 -24.01
N VAL A 298 -6.39 2.18 -24.48
CA VAL A 298 -6.26 2.83 -25.79
C VAL A 298 -5.62 4.22 -25.72
N ALA A 299 -5.69 4.89 -24.57
CA ALA A 299 -5.04 6.18 -24.37
C ALA A 299 -4.77 6.50 -22.89
N THR A 300 -3.80 7.39 -22.63
CA THR A 300 -3.54 7.92 -21.29
C THR A 300 -3.03 9.35 -21.28
N VAL A 301 -3.24 10.03 -20.16
CA VAL A 301 -2.67 11.33 -19.81
C VAL A 301 -2.11 11.22 -18.40
N ARG A 302 -0.90 11.73 -18.17
CA ARG A 302 -0.31 11.89 -16.84
C ARG A 302 0.42 13.24 -16.79
N ALA A 303 -0.17 14.21 -16.11
CA ALA A 303 0.35 15.57 -16.07
C ALA A 303 -0.10 16.33 -14.81
N HIS A 304 0.58 17.43 -14.48
CA HIS A 304 0.08 18.37 -13.48
C HIS A 304 -1.02 19.23 -14.12
N ILE A 305 -2.25 18.78 -13.95
CA ILE A 305 -3.43 19.45 -14.50
C ILE A 305 -4.10 20.24 -13.37
N PRO A 306 -4.26 21.57 -13.51
CA PRO A 306 -5.08 22.35 -12.60
C PRO A 306 -6.48 21.77 -12.52
N VAL A 307 -7.01 21.63 -11.31
CA VAL A 307 -8.28 20.94 -11.04
C VAL A 307 -9.44 21.63 -11.77
N GLU A 308 -9.39 22.95 -11.90
CA GLU A 308 -10.34 23.78 -12.63
C GLU A 308 -10.44 23.47 -14.14
N ASP A 309 -9.36 22.92 -14.71
CA ASP A 309 -9.22 22.65 -16.13
C ASP A 309 -9.47 21.18 -16.47
N LEU A 310 -9.30 20.29 -15.49
CA LEU A 310 -9.36 18.83 -15.69
C LEU A 310 -10.68 18.37 -16.34
N ALA A 311 -11.81 18.98 -15.97
CA ALA A 311 -13.11 18.65 -16.54
C ALA A 311 -13.18 18.86 -18.05
N GLU A 312 -12.53 19.88 -18.60
CA GLU A 312 -12.56 20.16 -20.04
C GLU A 312 -11.80 19.09 -20.82
N TYR A 313 -10.65 18.66 -20.31
CA TYR A 313 -9.86 17.60 -20.93
C TYR A 313 -10.57 16.25 -20.86
N VAL A 314 -11.15 15.90 -19.71
CA VAL A 314 -11.91 14.67 -19.53
C VAL A 314 -13.16 14.66 -20.42
N GLU A 315 -13.86 15.79 -20.52
CA GLU A 315 -15.00 15.95 -21.43
C GLU A 315 -14.58 15.71 -22.87
N PHE A 316 -13.52 16.38 -23.33
CA PHE A 316 -12.97 16.22 -24.68
C PHE A 316 -12.65 14.75 -25.00
N ILE A 317 -11.86 14.09 -24.13
CA ILE A 317 -11.46 12.69 -24.30
C ILE A 317 -12.69 11.78 -24.33
N GLY A 318 -13.64 12.02 -23.42
CA GLY A 318 -14.89 11.28 -23.36
C GLY A 318 -15.69 11.36 -24.67
N TYR A 319 -15.86 12.55 -25.24
CA TYR A 319 -16.54 12.71 -26.52
C TYR A 319 -15.77 12.08 -27.70
N TRP A 320 -14.44 12.20 -27.70
CA TRP A 320 -13.61 11.64 -28.75
C TRP A 320 -13.74 10.11 -28.83
N TYR A 321 -13.77 9.44 -27.66
CA TYR A 321 -14.02 8.00 -27.55
C TYR A 321 -15.52 7.65 -27.49
N TRP A 322 -16.30 8.21 -28.42
CA TRP A 322 -17.73 7.89 -28.60
C TRP A 322 -18.59 8.05 -27.35
N VAL A 323 -18.39 9.16 -26.63
CA VAL A 323 -19.10 9.43 -25.37
C VAL A 323 -18.81 8.32 -24.35
N GLY A 324 -17.54 8.14 -24.03
CA GLY A 324 -17.07 7.13 -23.08
C GLY A 324 -17.72 7.29 -21.70
N LEU A 325 -17.84 6.19 -20.96
CA LEU A 325 -18.26 6.23 -19.56
C LEU A 325 -17.15 6.84 -18.71
N VAL A 326 -17.38 8.03 -18.16
CA VAL A 326 -16.38 8.76 -17.36
C VAL A 326 -16.56 8.46 -15.87
N ALA A 327 -15.54 7.90 -15.24
CA ALA A 327 -15.46 7.60 -13.82
C ALA A 327 -14.34 8.40 -13.16
N VAL A 328 -14.71 9.54 -12.55
CA VAL A 328 -13.79 10.39 -11.79
C VAL A 328 -13.74 9.94 -10.34
N GLU A 329 -12.54 9.75 -9.79
CA GLU A 329 -12.35 9.63 -8.34
C GLU A 329 -12.84 10.91 -7.65
N ARG A 330 -13.80 10.79 -6.75
CA ARG A 330 -14.46 11.93 -6.09
C ARG A 330 -13.69 12.42 -4.86
N ASN A 331 -12.62 11.75 -4.45
CA ASN A 331 -11.91 12.09 -3.21
C ASN A 331 -11.30 13.49 -3.31
N ASN A 332 -11.45 14.29 -2.24
CA ASN A 332 -10.93 15.66 -2.09
C ASN A 332 -11.04 16.54 -3.37
N HIS A 333 -9.96 16.66 -4.13
CA HIS A 333 -9.83 17.50 -5.33
C HIS A 333 -10.75 17.07 -6.47
N GLY A 334 -11.15 15.80 -6.54
CA GLY A 334 -12.04 15.28 -7.56
C GLY A 334 -13.49 15.76 -7.50
N ILE A 335 -13.89 16.47 -6.43
CA ILE A 335 -15.23 17.07 -6.32
C ILE A 335 -15.47 18.14 -7.38
N LEU A 336 -14.48 19.00 -7.64
CA LEU A 336 -14.61 20.13 -8.56
C LEU A 336 -14.77 19.69 -10.02
N PRO A 337 -13.89 18.84 -10.60
CA PRO A 337 -14.02 18.38 -11.98
C PRO A 337 -15.34 17.65 -12.21
N LEU A 338 -15.77 16.86 -11.22
CA LEU A 338 -17.03 16.14 -11.28
C LEU A 338 -18.25 17.09 -11.26
N SER A 339 -18.21 18.19 -10.51
CA SER A 339 -19.27 19.21 -10.53
C SER A 339 -19.35 19.88 -11.91
N GLN A 340 -18.20 20.28 -12.45
CA GLN A 340 -18.11 20.92 -13.76
C GLN A 340 -18.63 20.01 -14.89
N LEU A 341 -18.26 18.73 -14.90
CA LEU A 341 -18.79 17.77 -15.87
C LEU A 341 -20.31 17.62 -15.80
N ARG A 342 -20.89 17.73 -14.60
CA ARG A 342 -22.35 17.71 -14.41
C ARG A 342 -23.02 19.00 -14.89
N GLU A 343 -22.43 20.15 -14.60
CA GLU A 343 -22.91 21.45 -15.07
C GLU A 343 -22.87 21.55 -16.60
N ARG A 344 -21.84 20.96 -17.22
CA ARG A 344 -21.69 20.81 -18.68
C ARG A 344 -22.58 19.71 -19.28
N ALA A 345 -23.35 19.01 -18.45
CA ALA A 345 -24.25 17.94 -18.83
C ALA A 345 -23.58 16.79 -19.60
N TYR A 346 -22.37 16.37 -19.20
CA TYR A 346 -21.75 15.18 -19.79
C TYR A 346 -22.66 13.96 -19.60
N PRO A 347 -23.05 13.26 -20.69
CA PRO A 347 -24.18 12.34 -20.65
C PRO A 347 -23.87 10.99 -19.99
N ARG A 348 -22.61 10.51 -20.04
CA ARG A 348 -22.21 9.19 -19.52
C ARG A 348 -21.24 9.29 -18.34
N LEU A 349 -21.68 9.95 -17.26
CA LEU A 349 -20.95 9.95 -15.99
C LEU A 349 -21.28 8.70 -15.15
N TYR A 350 -20.24 8.05 -14.63
CA TYR A 350 -20.36 6.93 -13.72
C TYR A 350 -21.08 7.32 -12.42
N ARG A 351 -21.90 6.41 -11.93
CA ARG A 351 -22.68 6.54 -10.71
C ARG A 351 -22.35 5.34 -9.84
N MET A 352 -21.77 5.59 -8.68
CA MET A 352 -21.48 4.52 -7.75
C MET A 352 -22.75 4.17 -6.98
N ASP A 353 -23.24 2.94 -7.18
CA ASP A 353 -24.20 2.36 -6.26
C ASP A 353 -23.48 2.09 -4.94
N SER A 354 -24.04 2.62 -3.86
CA SER A 354 -23.51 2.46 -2.52
C SER A 354 -23.46 0.97 -2.15
N LEU A 355 -22.29 0.35 -2.28
CA LEU A 355 -22.04 -1.06 -1.95
C LEU A 355 -22.26 -1.38 -0.45
N ALA A 356 -22.53 -0.39 0.42
CA ALA A 356 -22.68 -0.61 1.87
C ALA A 356 -23.72 0.26 2.62
N GLN A 357 -24.43 1.19 1.98
CA GLN A 357 -25.27 2.16 2.72
C GLN A 357 -26.59 2.57 2.04
N GLN A 358 -27.27 1.68 1.32
CA GLN A 358 -28.69 1.94 1.05
C GLN A 358 -29.55 1.50 2.25
N LYS A 359 -29.67 2.38 3.26
CA LYS A 359 -30.90 2.38 4.08
C LYS A 359 -32.07 2.67 3.14
N ARG A 360 -33.13 1.85 3.18
CA ARG A 360 -34.38 2.06 2.43
C ARG A 360 -34.89 3.48 2.65
N GLY A 361 -34.61 4.41 1.73
CA GLY A 361 -35.08 5.79 1.81
C GLY A 361 -34.16 6.85 1.19
N ASP A 362 -32.85 6.65 1.17
CA ASP A 362 -31.90 7.65 0.62
C ASP A 362 -31.44 7.24 -0.78
N ARG A 363 -32.13 7.73 -1.81
CA ARG A 363 -31.80 7.51 -3.23
C ARG A 363 -30.95 8.66 -3.79
N THR A 364 -30.06 9.24 -3.00
CA THR A 364 -29.13 10.26 -3.50
C THR A 364 -28.13 9.61 -4.44
N VAL A 365 -28.29 9.86 -5.74
CA VAL A 365 -27.35 9.42 -6.79
C VAL A 365 -26.01 10.11 -6.55
N ARG A 366 -24.96 9.33 -6.26
CA ARG A 366 -23.60 9.83 -6.11
C ARG A 366 -22.84 9.55 -7.40
N TYR A 367 -22.44 10.63 -8.07
CA TYR A 367 -21.58 10.56 -9.25
C TYR A 367 -20.12 10.32 -8.83
N GLY A 368 -19.35 9.75 -9.74
CA GLY A 368 -17.94 9.44 -9.52
C GLY A 368 -17.70 8.18 -8.70
N TRP A 369 -16.45 7.77 -8.61
CA TRP A 369 -15.97 6.68 -7.78
C TRP A 369 -15.56 7.22 -6.40
N TRP A 370 -15.96 6.54 -5.33
CA TRP A 370 -15.56 6.89 -3.96
C TRP A 370 -14.52 5.88 -3.46
N THR A 371 -13.30 6.34 -3.24
CA THR A 371 -12.20 5.52 -2.73
C THR A 371 -12.19 5.58 -1.21
N SER A 372 -12.28 4.43 -0.56
CA SER A 372 -12.32 4.28 0.89
C SER A 372 -11.63 2.97 1.29
N ASN A 373 -11.37 2.77 2.58
CA ASN A 373 -10.79 1.52 3.09
C ASN A 373 -11.61 0.27 2.75
N ALA A 374 -12.90 0.41 2.39
CA ALA A 374 -13.74 -0.69 1.94
C ALA A 374 -13.76 -0.86 0.41
N THR A 375 -13.67 0.23 -0.35
CA THR A 375 -13.83 0.22 -1.82
C THR A 375 -12.51 0.10 -2.57
N LYS A 376 -11.38 0.60 -2.01
CA LYS A 376 -10.02 0.41 -2.56
C LYS A 376 -9.65 -1.08 -2.67
N PRO A 377 -9.86 -1.93 -1.64
CA PRO A 377 -9.58 -3.37 -1.76
C PRO A 377 -10.46 -4.08 -2.76
N TYR A 378 -11.72 -3.69 -2.86
CA TYR A 378 -12.63 -4.25 -3.85
C TYR A 378 -12.15 -3.94 -5.28
N MET A 379 -11.80 -2.68 -5.55
CA MET A 379 -11.27 -2.24 -6.85
C MET A 379 -9.99 -2.99 -7.22
N VAL A 380 -9.02 -3.07 -6.30
CA VAL A 380 -7.75 -3.75 -6.54
C VAL A 380 -7.97 -5.23 -6.80
N ASN A 381 -8.77 -5.93 -5.98
CA ASN A 381 -9.06 -7.34 -6.19
C ASN A 381 -9.79 -7.60 -7.53
N ARG A 382 -10.70 -6.71 -7.94
CA ARG A 382 -11.35 -6.81 -9.25
C ARG A 382 -10.32 -6.63 -10.36
N PHE A 383 -9.47 -5.61 -10.27
CA PHE A 383 -8.41 -5.39 -11.25
C PHE A 383 -7.46 -6.59 -11.38
N VAL A 384 -7.00 -7.17 -10.26
CA VAL A 384 -6.16 -8.39 -10.27
C VAL A 384 -6.84 -9.56 -10.97
N ASN A 385 -8.14 -9.77 -10.73
CA ASN A 385 -8.88 -10.88 -11.34
C ASN A 385 -9.06 -10.70 -12.86
N GLU A 386 -9.23 -9.46 -13.32
CA GLU A 386 -9.43 -9.17 -14.75
C GLU A 386 -8.09 -8.98 -15.49
N LEU A 387 -6.98 -8.73 -14.78
CA LEU A 387 -5.66 -8.43 -15.34
C LEU A 387 -5.20 -9.38 -16.47
N PRO A 388 -5.40 -10.71 -16.41
CA PRO A 388 -5.02 -11.62 -17.51
C PRO A 388 -5.78 -11.38 -18.82
N GLY A 389 -6.92 -10.68 -18.77
CA GLY A 389 -7.69 -10.29 -19.94
C GLY A 389 -7.46 -8.83 -20.38
N LEU A 390 -6.59 -8.09 -19.70
CA LEU A 390 -6.33 -6.68 -20.00
C LEU A 390 -5.01 -6.50 -20.77
N ILE A 391 -5.06 -5.62 -21.77
CA ILE A 391 -3.88 -5.19 -22.53
C ILE A 391 -3.54 -3.78 -22.07
N LEU A 392 -2.46 -3.63 -21.29
CA LEU A 392 -2.00 -2.35 -20.78
C LEU A 392 -0.74 -1.92 -21.53
N HIS A 393 -0.72 -0.69 -22.03
CA HIS A 393 0.40 -0.17 -22.83
C HIS A 393 1.28 0.81 -22.06
N ASP A 394 0.75 1.50 -21.05
CA ASP A 394 1.51 2.49 -20.28
C ASP A 394 2.56 1.82 -19.38
N GLN A 395 3.84 2.00 -19.72
CA GLN A 395 4.98 1.53 -18.95
C GLN A 395 5.01 2.07 -17.52
N ARG A 396 4.50 3.29 -17.31
CA ARG A 396 4.52 3.94 -16.00
C ARG A 396 3.55 3.25 -15.08
N LEU A 397 2.33 2.98 -15.56
CA LEU A 397 1.33 2.17 -14.85
C LEU A 397 1.89 0.78 -14.49
N LEU A 398 2.61 0.13 -15.40
CA LEU A 398 3.23 -1.18 -15.12
C LEU A 398 4.35 -1.12 -14.09
N ALA A 399 5.14 -0.05 -14.11
CA ALA A 399 6.17 0.21 -13.11
C ALA A 399 5.56 0.49 -11.73
N GLU A 400 4.52 1.33 -11.67
CA GLU A 400 3.77 1.70 -10.46
C GLU A 400 3.05 0.46 -9.88
N ALA A 401 2.38 -0.35 -10.72
CA ALA A 401 1.78 -1.62 -10.32
C ALA A 401 2.81 -2.61 -9.72
N GLY A 402 4.03 -2.65 -10.27
CA GLY A 402 5.10 -3.51 -9.76
C GLY A 402 5.61 -3.13 -8.36
N VAL A 403 5.34 -1.90 -7.92
CA VAL A 403 5.72 -1.37 -6.60
C VAL A 403 4.52 -1.07 -5.70
N PHE A 404 3.31 -1.38 -6.17
CA PHE A 404 2.07 -1.19 -5.42
C PHE A 404 1.89 -2.35 -4.43
N LEU A 405 2.04 -2.04 -3.14
CA LEU A 405 2.05 -3.02 -2.06
C LEU A 405 0.69 -3.11 -1.39
N SER A 406 0.28 -4.32 -1.04
CA SER A 406 -0.88 -4.56 -0.18
C SER A 406 -0.41 -4.89 1.24
N ASN A 407 -0.97 -4.21 2.24
CA ASN A 407 -0.71 -4.51 3.66
C ASN A 407 -1.54 -5.71 4.19
N GLY A 408 -2.28 -6.41 3.32
CA GLY A 408 -3.10 -7.58 3.67
C GLY A 408 -4.40 -7.29 4.42
N LYS A 409 -4.69 -6.03 4.78
CA LYS A 409 -5.90 -5.59 5.50
C LYS A 409 -6.71 -4.52 4.76
N GLY A 410 -6.42 -4.32 3.48
CA GLY A 410 -7.12 -3.37 2.62
C GLY A 410 -6.48 -1.99 2.52
N GLY A 411 -5.31 -1.78 3.15
CA GLY A 411 -4.44 -0.65 2.84
C GLY A 411 -3.52 -0.96 1.66
N TYR A 412 -3.38 0.02 0.78
CA TYR A 412 -2.54 -0.05 -0.41
C TYR A 412 -1.78 1.25 -0.58
N GLY A 413 -0.51 1.16 -0.97
CA GLY A 413 0.33 2.30 -1.30
C GLY A 413 1.57 1.89 -2.09
N ALA A 414 2.22 2.88 -2.71
CA ALA A 414 3.49 2.70 -3.41
C ALA A 414 4.70 2.92 -2.50
N THR A 415 5.85 2.39 -2.90
CA THR A 415 7.13 2.60 -2.22
C THR A 415 7.68 3.99 -2.54
N PRO A 416 8.03 4.85 -1.56
CA PRO A 416 8.73 6.11 -1.84
C PRO A 416 10.05 5.86 -2.60
N PRO A 417 10.39 6.64 -3.65
CA PRO A 417 9.74 7.86 -4.16
C PRO A 417 8.70 7.63 -5.28
N ASN A 418 8.20 6.41 -5.45
CA ASN A 418 7.27 6.07 -6.54
C ASN A 418 5.83 6.51 -6.21
N HIS A 419 5.08 6.88 -7.24
CA HIS A 419 3.66 7.23 -7.15
C HIS A 419 2.78 5.97 -7.18
N ASP A 420 1.55 6.08 -6.67
CA ASP A 420 0.61 4.97 -6.48
C ASP A 420 -0.45 4.81 -7.55
#